data_AF-A0AAE1X4A6-F1
#
_entry.id   AF-A0AAE1X4A6-F1
#
_cell.length_a   1.000
_cell.length_b   1.000
_cell.length_c   1.000
_cell.angle_alpha   90.00
_cell.angle_beta   90.00
_cell.angle_gamma   90.00
#
_symmetry.space_group_name_H-M   'P 1'
#
loop_
_entity.id
_entity.type
_entity.pdbx_description
1 polymer ?
#
loop_
_entity_poly.entity_id
_entity_poly.type
_entity_poly.pdbx_seq_one_letter_code
_entity_poly.pdbx_strand_id
1 'polypeptide(L)'
;MKFEKSEESEDMGTVKAVAVISSSTHNVKGSIHFIQQTPRGVSVTHVKGRIYGLTPGLHAFHIHALGDTTNGCNSTGPHFNPLNKDHGSPIDEERHAGDLGNIVAGSDGVAEISITDRQIPLSGEHSILGRAVVVHADPDDLGRGGHELSKTNGNAGARVGCVANKWNRIYALMSSLFVFFRILISARISNSMAVQGRNPSETHENDEILDQTSACKLQRWASVIDRIEKSNGKLLHQ
;
A
#
# COMPACT_ATOMS: atom_id res chain seq x y z
N MET A 1 44.31 -28.25 -11.64
CA MET A 1 43.48 -27.04 -11.88
C MET A 1 42.45 -26.97 -10.77
N LYS A 2 42.58 -25.99 -9.85
CA LYS A 2 41.54 -25.68 -8.87
C LYS A 2 40.49 -24.84 -9.60
N PHE A 3 39.24 -25.29 -9.58
CA PHE A 3 38.12 -24.47 -10.03
C PHE A 3 37.81 -23.49 -8.90
N GLU A 4 38.19 -22.24 -9.10
CA GLU A 4 37.79 -21.12 -8.26
C GLU A 4 36.31 -20.87 -8.55
N LYS A 5 35.47 -21.14 -7.56
CA LYS A 5 34.05 -20.81 -7.62
C LYS A 5 33.94 -19.29 -7.59
N SER A 6 33.55 -18.69 -8.71
CA SER A 6 33.21 -17.27 -8.78
C SER A 6 32.13 -16.97 -7.75
N GLU A 7 32.43 -16.08 -6.81
CA GLU A 7 31.44 -15.48 -5.91
C GLU A 7 30.47 -14.67 -6.76
N GLU A 8 29.33 -15.28 -7.08
CA GLU A 8 28.17 -14.59 -7.63
C GLU A 8 27.64 -13.68 -6.51
N SER A 9 27.84 -12.37 -6.66
CA SER A 9 27.26 -11.38 -5.76
C SER A 9 25.75 -11.44 -5.89
N GLU A 10 25.08 -12.13 -4.97
CA GLU A 10 23.62 -12.12 -4.87
C GLU A 10 23.13 -10.66 -4.82
N ASP A 11 22.37 -10.26 -5.84
CA ASP A 11 21.69 -8.96 -5.86
C ASP A 11 20.73 -8.90 -4.67
N MET A 12 21.14 -8.12 -3.68
CA MET A 12 20.40 -7.88 -2.45
C MET A 12 19.17 -7.07 -2.80
N GLY A 13 18.06 -7.75 -3.03
CA GLY A 13 16.78 -7.12 -3.38
C GLY A 13 16.51 -5.93 -2.46
N THR A 14 16.28 -4.76 -3.03
CA THR A 14 15.87 -3.57 -2.26
C THR A 14 14.39 -3.35 -2.51
N VAL A 15 13.57 -3.49 -1.47
CA VAL A 15 12.14 -3.18 -1.52
C VAL A 15 11.96 -1.71 -1.17
N LYS A 16 11.13 -1.01 -1.95
CA LYS A 16 10.82 0.40 -1.74
C LYS A 16 9.31 0.59 -1.69
N ALA A 17 8.85 1.50 -0.83
CA ALA A 17 7.46 1.92 -0.78
C ALA A 17 7.37 3.44 -0.57
N VAL A 18 6.23 4.02 -0.94
CA VAL A 18 5.98 5.44 -0.76
C VAL A 18 4.58 5.64 -0.20
N ALA A 19 4.46 6.43 0.87
CA ALA A 19 3.19 6.94 1.38
C ALA A 19 3.12 8.44 1.10
N VAL A 20 2.12 8.87 0.34
CA VAL A 20 1.82 10.29 0.16
C VAL A 20 0.88 10.70 1.28
N ILE A 21 1.23 11.72 2.06
CA ILE A 21 0.41 12.22 3.16
C ILE A 21 -0.45 13.37 2.66
N SER A 22 -1.72 13.37 3.03
CA SER A 22 -2.65 14.46 2.80
C SER A 22 -3.70 14.54 3.92
N SER A 23 -4.36 15.68 4.00
CA SER A 23 -5.50 15.90 4.89
C SER A 23 -6.60 16.60 4.12
N SER A 24 -7.85 16.20 4.32
CA SER A 24 -9.01 16.89 3.72
C SER A 24 -9.43 18.12 4.52
N THR A 25 -9.03 18.20 5.79
CA THR A 25 -9.43 19.25 6.74
C THR A 25 -8.28 20.13 7.20
N HIS A 26 -7.04 19.70 7.02
CA HIS A 26 -5.83 20.47 7.38
C HIS A 26 -4.97 20.72 6.14
N ASN A 27 -4.06 21.69 6.22
CA ASN A 27 -3.09 21.97 5.14
C ASN A 27 -1.85 21.04 5.19
N VAL A 28 -1.99 19.86 5.81
CA VAL A 28 -0.90 18.89 5.99
C VAL A 28 -0.72 18.06 4.72
N LYS A 29 0.50 18.07 4.19
CA LYS A 29 0.87 17.27 3.00
C LYS A 29 2.32 16.82 3.06
N GLY A 30 2.65 15.72 2.40
CA GLY A 30 4.03 15.24 2.37
C GLY A 30 4.22 13.93 1.62
N SER A 31 5.43 13.42 1.64
CA SER A 31 5.75 12.09 1.13
C SER A 31 6.79 11.41 2.00
N ILE A 32 6.52 10.14 2.30
CA ILE A 32 7.36 9.27 3.11
C ILE A 32 7.80 8.10 2.24
N HIS A 33 9.10 7.87 2.19
CA HIS A 33 9.74 6.81 1.45
C HIS A 33 10.27 5.76 2.44
N PHE A 34 9.93 4.51 2.18
CA PHE A 34 10.42 3.36 2.92
C PHE A 34 11.40 2.61 2.04
N ILE A 35 12.57 2.28 2.56
CA ILE A 35 13.61 1.55 1.86
C ILE A 35 14.08 0.44 2.79
N GLN A 36 13.82 -0.81 2.38
CA GLN A 36 14.29 -1.98 3.09
C GLN A 36 15.24 -2.75 2.19
N GLN A 37 16.48 -2.90 2.64
CA GLN A 37 17.42 -3.82 2.02
C GLN A 37 17.12 -5.21 2.57
N THR A 38 17.01 -6.20 1.68
CA THR A 38 16.88 -7.61 2.09
C THR A 38 18.20 -8.35 1.88
N PRO A 39 19.08 -8.44 2.89
CA PRO A 39 19.94 -9.60 3.06
C PRO A 39 19.25 -10.71 3.85
N ARG A 40 19.85 -11.90 3.78
CA ARG A 40 19.67 -13.08 4.65
C ARG A 40 19.80 -12.79 6.16
N GLY A 41 18.93 -11.93 6.73
CA GLY A 41 18.99 -11.48 8.13
C GLY A 41 17.86 -10.51 8.52
N VAL A 42 18.03 -9.83 9.65
CA VAL A 42 17.05 -8.85 10.18
C VAL A 42 16.95 -7.67 9.22
N SER A 43 15.81 -7.56 8.54
CA SER A 43 15.60 -6.52 7.52
C SER A 43 15.21 -5.20 8.18
N VAL A 44 16.10 -4.22 8.11
CA VAL A 44 15.89 -2.87 8.67
C VAL A 44 15.23 -1.98 7.63
N THR A 45 14.15 -1.30 8.01
CA THR A 45 13.45 -0.36 7.14
C THR A 45 13.89 1.07 7.48
N HIS A 46 14.40 1.78 6.47
CA HIS A 46 14.72 3.20 6.56
C HIS A 46 13.51 4.00 6.07
N VAL A 47 13.09 4.98 6.86
CA VAL A 47 11.96 5.86 6.60
C VAL A 47 12.49 7.27 6.40
N LYS A 48 12.28 7.84 5.22
CA LYS A 48 12.77 9.18 4.86
C LYS A 48 11.67 10.00 4.22
N GLY A 49 11.60 11.29 4.50
CA GLY A 49 10.59 12.12 3.86
C GLY A 49 10.46 13.51 4.47
N ARG A 50 9.46 14.24 3.97
CA ARG A 50 9.12 15.56 4.48
C ARG A 50 7.61 15.71 4.57
N ILE A 51 7.15 16.33 5.65
CA ILE A 51 5.76 16.71 5.88
C ILE A 51 5.71 18.21 6.11
N TYR A 52 4.76 18.87 5.47
CA TYR A 52 4.58 20.31 5.45
C TYR A 52 3.22 20.68 6.04
N GLY A 53 3.11 21.90 6.56
CA GLY A 53 1.85 22.46 7.07
C GLY A 53 1.46 21.97 8.46
N LEU A 54 2.44 21.48 9.22
CA LEU A 54 2.27 21.13 10.64
C LEU A 54 2.43 22.37 11.52
N THR A 55 1.89 22.31 12.74
CA THR A 55 2.24 23.28 13.78
C THR A 55 3.69 23.07 14.22
N PRO A 56 4.42 24.10 14.65
CA PRO A 56 5.76 23.90 15.21
C PRO A 56 5.73 23.01 16.45
N GLY A 57 6.65 22.04 16.55
CA GLY A 57 6.76 21.15 17.70
C GLY A 57 6.77 19.67 17.35
N LEU A 58 6.52 18.84 18.37
CA LEU A 58 6.47 17.38 18.26
C LEU A 58 5.09 16.93 17.78
N HIS A 59 5.09 15.98 16.85
CA HIS A 59 3.90 15.32 16.34
C HIS A 59 4.10 13.81 16.38
N ALA A 60 3.13 13.08 16.95
CA ALA A 60 3.18 11.63 16.91
C ALA A 60 3.09 11.10 15.47
N PHE A 61 3.82 10.03 15.20
CA PHE A 61 3.97 9.45 13.86
C PHE A 61 3.87 7.93 13.95
N HIS A 62 2.82 7.38 13.32
CA HIS A 62 2.48 5.97 13.48
C HIS A 62 2.09 5.32 12.15
N ILE A 63 2.23 4.00 12.09
CA ILE A 63 1.58 3.17 11.09
C ILE A 63 0.31 2.59 11.71
N HIS A 64 -0.83 2.89 11.09
CA HIS A 64 -2.13 2.37 11.47
C HIS A 64 -2.47 1.10 10.72
N ALA A 65 -3.32 0.25 11.31
CA ALA A 65 -3.60 -1.09 10.82
C ALA A 65 -4.20 -1.13 9.41
N LEU A 66 -5.03 -0.15 9.05
CA LEU A 66 -5.79 -0.14 7.80
C LEU A 66 -5.35 1.01 6.89
N GLY A 67 -5.14 0.72 5.60
CA GLY A 67 -5.00 1.73 4.54
C GLY A 67 -6.33 2.37 4.10
N ASP A 68 -7.38 2.24 4.90
CA ASP A 68 -8.70 2.77 4.59
C ASP A 68 -8.80 4.25 4.95
N THR A 69 -9.01 5.08 3.91
CA THR A 69 -9.18 6.52 4.03
C THR A 69 -10.54 7.01 3.51
N THR A 70 -11.54 6.11 3.46
CA THR A 70 -12.91 6.43 3.04
C THR A 70 -13.59 7.44 3.96
N ASN A 71 -13.26 7.44 5.26
CA ASN A 71 -13.69 8.43 6.23
C ASN A 71 -12.51 9.28 6.74
N GLY A 72 -11.67 9.72 5.80
CA GLY A 72 -10.42 10.42 6.11
C GLY A 72 -9.50 9.56 6.97
N CYS A 73 -8.77 10.19 7.90
CA CYS A 73 -7.82 9.46 8.74
C CYS A 73 -8.49 8.63 9.85
N ASN A 74 -9.80 8.79 10.09
CA ASN A 74 -10.50 8.07 11.14
C ASN A 74 -10.72 6.59 10.80
N SER A 75 -10.84 6.25 9.52
CA SER A 75 -11.02 4.87 9.06
C SER A 75 -9.74 4.04 9.05
N THR A 76 -8.57 4.61 9.38
CA THR A 76 -7.30 3.86 9.34
C THR A 76 -7.16 2.83 10.48
N GLY A 77 -8.11 2.78 11.41
CA GLY A 77 -8.09 1.84 12.54
C GLY A 77 -7.09 2.26 13.65
N PRO A 78 -6.74 1.36 14.58
CA PRO A 78 -5.73 1.61 15.62
C PRO A 78 -4.30 1.52 15.05
N HIS A 79 -3.29 1.67 15.91
CA HIS A 79 -1.90 1.42 15.54
C HIS A 79 -1.74 -0.02 15.05
N PHE A 80 -0.82 -0.24 14.12
CA PHE A 80 -0.51 -1.58 13.63
C PHE A 80 0.19 -2.39 14.74
N ASN A 81 -0.53 -3.36 15.31
CA ASN A 81 -0.08 -4.15 16.45
C ASN A 81 -0.31 -5.66 16.22
N PRO A 82 0.50 -6.32 15.37
CA PRO A 82 0.33 -7.75 15.08
C PRO A 82 0.67 -8.65 16.29
N LEU A 83 1.41 -8.13 17.27
CA LEU A 83 1.87 -8.90 18.44
C LEU A 83 1.05 -8.62 19.71
N ASN A 84 -0.02 -7.83 19.61
CA ASN A 84 -0.90 -7.46 20.73
C ASN A 84 -0.14 -6.96 21.98
N LYS A 85 0.81 -6.05 21.75
CA LYS A 85 1.60 -5.37 22.78
C LYS A 85 0.96 -4.07 23.24
N ASP A 86 1.42 -3.52 24.34
CA ASP A 86 1.11 -2.13 24.70
C ASP A 86 1.85 -1.15 23.79
N HIS A 87 1.34 0.09 23.70
CA HIS A 87 2.03 1.19 23.03
C HIS A 87 3.33 1.59 23.77
N GLY A 88 4.36 1.94 22.99
CA GLY A 88 5.67 2.34 23.53
C GLY A 88 6.55 3.14 22.56
N SER A 89 7.77 3.45 22.98
CA SER A 89 8.77 4.15 22.16
C SER A 89 9.36 3.22 21.11
N PRO A 90 9.81 3.70 19.94
CA PRO A 90 10.45 2.87 18.90
C PRO A 90 11.64 2.01 19.37
N ILE A 91 12.31 2.44 20.44
CA ILE A 91 13.44 1.73 21.06
C ILE A 91 13.02 0.67 22.08
N ASP A 92 11.76 0.67 22.51
CA ASP A 92 11.24 -0.30 23.47
C ASP A 92 10.98 -1.65 22.78
N GLU A 93 11.19 -2.74 23.51
CA GLU A 93 10.75 -4.07 23.05
C GLU A 93 9.22 -4.20 23.16
N GLU A 94 8.64 -3.58 24.18
CA GLU A 94 7.20 -3.49 24.41
C GLU A 94 6.66 -2.24 23.71
N ARG A 95 6.16 -2.44 22.49
CA ARG A 95 5.54 -1.42 21.65
C ARG A 95 4.68 -2.05 20.58
N HIS A 96 3.80 -1.27 19.96
CA HIS A 96 3.21 -1.68 18.69
C HIS A 96 4.27 -1.66 17.58
N ALA A 97 4.13 -2.53 16.59
CA ALA A 97 5.00 -2.54 15.42
C ALA A 97 4.97 -1.19 14.68
N GLY A 98 3.79 -0.56 14.62
CA GLY A 98 3.58 0.74 13.99
C GLY A 98 3.99 1.97 14.79
N ASP A 99 4.51 1.82 16.02
CA ASP A 99 4.95 2.96 16.84
C ASP A 99 6.30 3.48 16.32
N LEU A 100 6.32 4.67 15.69
CA LEU A 100 7.53 5.34 15.20
C LEU A 100 7.88 6.60 16.00
N GLY A 101 7.16 6.88 17.09
CA GLY A 101 7.42 7.96 18.04
C GLY A 101 7.05 9.32 17.49
N ASN A 102 7.91 10.32 17.72
CA ASN A 102 7.66 11.70 17.33
C ASN A 102 8.50 12.16 16.15
N ILE A 103 7.90 12.96 15.28
CA ILE A 103 8.59 13.80 14.29
C ILE A 103 8.56 15.26 14.77
N VAL A 104 9.55 16.06 14.35
CA VAL A 104 9.68 17.46 14.77
C VAL A 104 9.40 18.36 13.59
N ALA A 105 8.40 19.21 13.70
CA ALA A 105 8.14 20.29 12.75
C ALA A 105 8.82 21.59 13.22
N GLY A 106 9.58 22.22 12.33
CA GLY A 106 10.21 23.52 12.55
C GLY A 106 9.19 24.67 12.62
N SER A 107 9.68 25.88 12.82
CA SER A 107 8.86 27.11 12.82
C SER A 107 8.20 27.41 11.46
N ASP A 108 8.73 26.83 10.39
CA ASP A 108 8.18 26.87 9.04
C ASP A 108 7.08 25.81 8.81
N GLY A 109 6.76 25.01 9.83
CA GLY A 109 5.77 23.94 9.78
C GLY A 109 6.22 22.73 8.96
N VAL A 110 7.54 22.56 8.80
CA VAL A 110 8.12 21.44 8.04
C VAL A 110 8.81 20.46 8.99
N ALA A 111 8.43 19.18 8.88
CA ALA A 111 9.10 18.07 9.54
C ALA A 111 9.92 17.28 8.52
N GLU A 112 11.23 17.20 8.73
CA GLU A 112 12.12 16.30 7.99
C GLU A 112 12.30 15.00 8.75
N ILE A 113 12.07 13.88 8.06
CA ILE A 113 11.97 12.56 8.68
C ILE A 113 13.15 11.71 8.21
N SER A 114 13.85 11.13 9.17
CA SER A 114 14.91 10.14 8.95
C SER A 114 14.90 9.15 10.12
N ILE A 115 14.11 8.08 9.99
CA ILE A 115 13.92 7.05 11.01
C ILE A 115 14.47 5.71 10.49
N THR A 116 14.97 4.89 11.41
CA THR A 116 15.42 3.51 11.13
C THR A 116 14.69 2.58 12.09
N ASP A 117 13.97 1.60 11.57
CA ASP A 117 13.12 0.73 12.40
C ASP A 117 13.21 -0.75 11.96
N ARG A 118 13.01 -1.67 12.91
CA ARG A 118 13.17 -3.11 12.75
C ARG A 118 11.85 -3.91 12.81
N GLN A 119 10.74 -3.27 13.15
CA GLN A 119 9.42 -3.91 13.32
C GLN A 119 8.44 -3.59 12.18
N ILE A 120 8.86 -2.81 11.18
CA ILE A 120 8.03 -2.42 10.03
C ILE A 120 8.55 -2.99 8.70
N PRO A 121 8.51 -4.32 8.51
CA PRO A 121 8.98 -4.92 7.26
C PRO A 121 8.10 -4.52 6.06
N LEU A 122 8.69 -4.52 4.86
CA LEU A 122 7.96 -4.27 3.61
C LEU A 122 7.49 -5.56 2.92
N SER A 123 7.71 -6.72 3.54
CA SER A 123 7.30 -8.03 3.05
C SER A 123 6.94 -8.98 4.20
N GLY A 124 6.31 -10.10 3.88
CA GLY A 124 5.88 -11.10 4.87
C GLY A 124 4.58 -10.72 5.57
N GLU A 125 4.20 -11.53 6.56
CA GLU A 125 2.93 -11.43 7.28
C GLU A 125 2.74 -10.10 8.00
N HIS A 126 3.81 -9.58 8.61
CA HIS A 126 3.80 -8.30 9.33
C HIS A 126 4.12 -7.10 8.43
N SER A 127 3.99 -7.25 7.11
CA SER A 127 4.28 -6.16 6.17
C SER A 127 3.41 -4.93 6.44
N ILE A 128 4.01 -3.76 6.29
CA ILE A 128 3.33 -2.46 6.35
C ILE A 128 2.77 -2.01 5.01
N LEU A 129 2.99 -2.76 3.92
CA LEU A 129 2.40 -2.42 2.62
C LEU A 129 0.87 -2.49 2.68
N GLY A 130 0.21 -1.48 2.11
CA GLY A 130 -1.25 -1.35 2.13
C GLY A 130 -1.81 -0.78 3.45
N ARG A 131 -0.95 -0.44 4.42
CA ARG A 131 -1.33 0.22 5.68
C ARG A 131 -1.20 1.74 5.57
N ALA A 132 -1.78 2.46 6.54
CA ALA A 132 -1.74 3.91 6.55
C ALA A 132 -0.62 4.44 7.44
N VAL A 133 0.15 5.38 6.92
CA VAL A 133 0.99 6.26 7.74
C VAL A 133 0.13 7.42 8.23
N VAL A 134 0.22 7.75 9.51
CA VAL A 134 -0.59 8.79 10.16
C VAL A 134 0.30 9.72 10.98
N VAL A 135 0.03 11.02 10.87
CA VAL A 135 0.61 12.09 11.70
C VAL A 135 -0.49 12.62 12.61
N HIS A 136 -0.19 12.80 13.89
CA HIS A 136 -1.14 13.30 14.87
C HIS A 136 -0.90 14.78 15.23
N ALA A 137 -1.89 15.39 15.88
CA ALA A 137 -1.87 16.77 16.32
C ALA A 137 -0.89 17.00 17.46
N ASP A 138 -0.85 16.06 18.42
CA ASP A 138 -0.11 16.22 19.67
C ASP A 138 1.11 15.30 19.72
N PRO A 139 2.05 15.55 20.65
CA PRO A 139 3.19 14.68 20.88
C PRO A 139 2.75 13.30 21.39
N ASP A 140 3.47 12.28 20.96
CA ASP A 140 3.44 10.94 21.55
C ASP A 140 4.15 10.95 22.91
N ASP A 141 3.45 10.53 23.97
CA ASP A 141 4.01 10.34 25.31
C ASP A 141 4.83 9.05 25.47
N LEU A 142 4.91 8.23 24.41
CA LEU A 142 5.66 6.99 24.29
C LEU A 142 5.24 5.94 25.32
N GLY A 143 3.97 5.94 25.73
CA GLY A 143 3.45 5.04 26.75
C GLY A 143 3.90 5.37 28.17
N ARG A 144 4.39 6.59 28.41
CA ARG A 144 4.98 7.04 29.68
C ARG A 144 4.20 8.17 30.35
N GLY A 145 3.10 8.65 29.74
CA GLY A 145 2.31 9.78 30.25
C GLY A 145 1.44 9.50 31.48
N GLY A 146 1.25 8.22 31.86
CA GLY A 146 0.42 7.84 33.01
C GLY A 146 -1.10 7.99 32.79
N HIS A 147 -1.53 8.34 31.57
CA HIS A 147 -2.94 8.37 31.18
C HIS A 147 -3.37 6.99 30.66
N GLU A 148 -4.67 6.66 30.71
CA GLU A 148 -5.18 5.39 30.16
C GLU A 148 -4.87 5.24 28.66
N LEU A 149 -4.84 6.36 27.94
CA LEU A 149 -4.52 6.39 26.52
C LEU A 149 -3.02 6.28 26.23
N SER A 150 -2.15 6.52 27.22
CA SER A 150 -0.69 6.40 27.04
C SER A 150 -0.34 5.00 26.53
N LYS A 151 -0.89 3.94 27.12
CA LYS A 151 -0.62 2.55 26.70
C LYS A 151 -1.34 2.11 25.43
N THR A 152 -2.18 2.95 24.83
CA THR A 152 -2.94 2.59 23.62
C THR A 152 -2.57 3.42 22.39
N ASN A 153 -2.36 4.73 22.53
CA ASN A 153 -2.10 5.63 21.42
C ASN A 153 -1.11 6.76 21.75
N GLY A 154 -0.39 6.65 22.87
CA GLY A 154 0.57 7.66 23.28
C GLY A 154 -0.05 9.01 23.66
N ASN A 155 -1.37 9.05 23.86
CA ASN A 155 -2.15 10.28 24.06
C ASN A 155 -1.92 11.34 22.94
N ALA A 156 -1.69 10.87 21.71
CA ALA A 156 -1.27 11.70 20.58
C ALA A 156 -2.36 12.63 19.98
N GLY A 157 -3.59 12.57 20.50
CA GLY A 157 -4.69 13.40 20.01
C GLY A 157 -5.14 13.10 18.57
N ALA A 158 -5.64 14.14 17.89
CA ALA A 158 -6.31 14.02 16.59
C ALA A 158 -5.36 13.62 15.46
N ARG A 159 -5.89 12.94 14.42
CA ARG A 159 -5.13 12.56 13.22
C ARG A 159 -5.16 13.70 12.20
N VAL A 160 -4.04 14.44 12.04
CA VAL A 160 -3.99 15.65 11.22
C VAL A 160 -3.62 15.38 9.77
N GLY A 161 -2.97 14.24 9.47
CA GLY A 161 -2.66 13.81 8.12
C GLY A 161 -2.46 12.31 8.04
N CYS A 162 -2.84 11.71 6.91
CA CYS A 162 -2.63 10.28 6.67
C CYS A 162 -2.42 10.00 5.18
N VAL A 163 -2.18 8.74 4.84
CA VAL A 163 -2.01 8.31 3.44
C VAL A 163 -3.16 8.83 2.56
N ALA A 164 -2.81 9.44 1.44
CA ALA A 164 -3.78 10.02 0.52
C ALA A 164 -4.61 8.92 -0.14
N ASN A 165 -5.92 9.16 -0.22
CA ASN A 165 -6.80 8.34 -1.02
C ASN A 165 -6.51 8.59 -2.51
N LYS A 166 -5.57 7.85 -3.10
CA LYS A 166 -5.30 7.90 -4.54
C LYS A 166 -6.26 7.04 -5.36
N TRP A 167 -7.42 6.67 -4.82
CA TRP A 167 -8.52 6.20 -5.64
C TRP A 167 -9.06 7.39 -6.44
N ASN A 168 -8.42 7.66 -7.58
CA ASN A 168 -9.03 8.45 -8.63
C ASN A 168 -10.40 7.81 -8.88
N ARG A 169 -11.51 8.54 -8.69
CA ARG A 169 -12.88 7.99 -8.82
C ARG A 169 -13.09 7.27 -10.16
N ILE A 170 -12.29 7.62 -11.16
CA ILE A 170 -12.19 6.97 -12.47
C ILE A 170 -11.71 5.51 -12.35
N TYR A 171 -10.67 5.19 -11.57
CA TYR A 171 -10.18 3.81 -11.42
C TYR A 171 -11.16 2.91 -10.66
N ALA A 172 -11.88 3.45 -9.67
CA ALA A 172 -12.94 2.70 -8.99
C ALA A 172 -14.08 2.32 -9.96
N LEU A 173 -14.53 3.28 -10.78
CA LEU A 173 -15.56 3.05 -11.80
C LEU A 173 -15.08 2.07 -12.88
N MET A 174 -13.82 2.18 -13.32
CA MET A 174 -13.24 1.27 -14.30
C MET A 174 -13.11 -0.16 -13.75
N SER A 175 -12.61 -0.35 -12.54
CA SER A 175 -12.50 -1.66 -11.91
C SER A 175 -13.86 -2.33 -11.71
N SER A 176 -14.88 -1.58 -11.28
CA SER A 176 -16.25 -2.10 -11.21
C SER A 176 -16.78 -2.49 -12.60
N LEU A 177 -16.54 -1.69 -13.64
CA LEU A 177 -16.93 -2.04 -15.01
C LEU A 177 -16.26 -3.33 -15.50
N PHE A 178 -14.98 -3.54 -15.17
CA PHE A 178 -14.24 -4.76 -15.55
C PHE A 178 -14.81 -6.03 -14.90
N VAL A 179 -15.20 -5.96 -13.62
CA VAL A 179 -15.85 -7.09 -12.92
C VAL A 179 -17.22 -7.38 -13.53
N PHE A 180 -18.02 -6.35 -13.81
CA PHE A 180 -19.30 -6.51 -14.49
C PHE A 180 -19.14 -7.12 -15.90
N PHE A 181 -18.14 -6.69 -16.67
CA PHE A 181 -17.85 -7.28 -17.98
C PHE A 181 -17.44 -8.76 -17.89
N ARG A 182 -16.64 -9.16 -16.89
CA ARG A 182 -16.30 -10.57 -16.68
C ARG A 182 -17.51 -11.42 -16.31
N ILE A 183 -18.40 -10.90 -15.47
CA ILE A 183 -19.64 -11.60 -15.09
C ILE A 183 -20.56 -11.76 -16.32
N LEU A 184 -20.69 -10.72 -17.15
CA LEU A 184 -21.51 -10.78 -18.38
C LEU A 184 -20.92 -11.74 -19.42
N ILE A 185 -19.60 -11.78 -19.58
CA ILE A 185 -18.93 -12.74 -20.46
C ILE A 185 -19.14 -14.17 -19.95
N SER A 186 -18.97 -14.40 -18.64
CA SER A 186 -19.18 -15.72 -18.03
C SER A 186 -20.64 -16.18 -18.13
N ALA A 187 -21.61 -15.27 -17.93
CA ALA A 187 -23.03 -15.57 -18.05
C ALA A 187 -23.45 -15.87 -19.50
N ARG A 188 -22.84 -15.19 -20.49
CA ARG A 188 -23.04 -15.53 -21.91
C ARG A 188 -22.48 -16.91 -22.25
N ILE A 189 -21.32 -17.28 -21.71
CA ILE A 189 -20.73 -18.61 -21.92
C ILE A 189 -21.61 -19.69 -21.28
N SER A 190 -22.09 -19.49 -20.05
CA SER A 190 -22.99 -20.44 -19.38
C SER A 190 -24.34 -20.58 -20.10
N ASN A 191 -24.95 -19.50 -20.58
CA ASN A 191 -26.19 -19.58 -21.37
C ASN A 191 -25.96 -20.24 -22.75
N SER A 192 -24.80 -20.04 -23.36
CA SER A 192 -24.44 -20.74 -24.61
C SER A 192 -24.32 -22.26 -24.39
N MET A 193 -23.83 -22.69 -23.23
CA MET A 193 -23.74 -24.11 -22.86
C MET A 193 -25.10 -24.70 -22.45
N ALA A 194 -25.98 -23.92 -21.81
CA ALA A 194 -27.31 -24.39 -21.42
C ALA A 194 -28.29 -24.53 -22.60
N VAL A 195 -28.11 -23.75 -23.68
CA VAL A 195 -28.92 -23.84 -24.90
C VAL A 195 -28.49 -25.03 -25.79
N GLN A 196 -27.27 -25.54 -25.62
CA GLN A 196 -26.79 -26.75 -26.29
C GLN A 196 -26.98 -27.99 -25.39
N GLY A 197 -28.23 -28.42 -25.19
CA GLY A 197 -28.52 -29.71 -24.55
C GLY A 197 -28.07 -30.89 -25.44
N ARG A 198 -26.77 -31.20 -25.48
CA ARG A 198 -26.23 -32.35 -26.23
C ARG A 198 -25.48 -33.32 -25.30
N ASN A 199 -25.91 -34.58 -25.37
CA ASN A 199 -25.26 -35.73 -24.75
C ASN A 199 -23.85 -35.98 -25.33
N PRO A 200 -22.91 -36.55 -24.55
CA PRO A 200 -21.54 -36.77 -24.96
C PRO A 200 -21.41 -38.10 -25.74
N SER A 201 -21.94 -38.16 -26.96
CA SER A 201 -21.61 -39.24 -27.91
C SER A 201 -22.13 -38.90 -29.30
N GLU A 202 -21.46 -38.01 -30.03
CA GLU A 202 -21.50 -37.98 -31.50
C GLU A 202 -20.52 -36.92 -31.99
N THR A 203 -19.45 -37.39 -32.63
CA THR A 203 -18.51 -36.53 -33.37
C THR A 203 -19.00 -36.50 -34.81
N HIS A 204 -19.27 -35.32 -35.37
CA HIS A 204 -19.22 -35.13 -36.82
C HIS A 204 -18.88 -33.67 -37.15
N GLU A 205 -17.78 -33.54 -37.90
CA GLU A 205 -17.42 -32.46 -38.82
C GLU A 205 -18.57 -31.50 -39.17
N ASN A 206 -18.39 -30.21 -38.89
CA ASN A 206 -18.77 -29.04 -39.74
C ASN A 206 -18.88 -27.70 -38.98
N ASP A 207 -17.89 -27.30 -38.16
CA ASP A 207 -17.92 -26.02 -37.42
C ASP A 207 -16.67 -25.13 -37.66
N GLU A 208 -16.11 -25.11 -38.88
CA GLU A 208 -14.86 -24.36 -39.15
C GLU A 208 -15.03 -22.91 -39.67
N ILE A 209 -16.22 -22.30 -39.64
CA ILE A 209 -16.42 -20.95 -40.24
C ILE A 209 -16.93 -19.87 -39.27
N LEU A 210 -17.19 -20.18 -37.99
CA LEU A 210 -17.80 -19.23 -37.05
C LEU A 210 -16.96 -18.84 -35.82
N ASP A 211 -15.62 -18.86 -35.91
CA ASP A 211 -14.77 -18.40 -34.78
C ASP A 211 -13.64 -17.41 -35.15
N GLN A 212 -13.36 -17.15 -36.43
CA GLN A 212 -12.20 -16.32 -36.79
C GLN A 212 -12.45 -14.79 -36.69
N THR A 213 -13.70 -14.31 -36.80
CA THR A 213 -14.00 -12.86 -36.77
C THR A 213 -14.11 -12.27 -35.36
N SER A 214 -14.50 -13.08 -34.37
CA SER A 214 -14.62 -12.67 -32.96
C SER A 214 -13.27 -12.65 -32.26
N ALA A 215 -12.44 -13.65 -32.50
CA ALA A 215 -11.07 -13.73 -31.96
C ALA A 215 -10.18 -12.60 -32.50
N CYS A 216 -10.29 -12.27 -33.80
CA CYS A 216 -9.50 -11.22 -34.44
C CYS A 216 -9.87 -9.81 -33.93
N LYS A 217 -11.14 -9.57 -33.54
CA LYS A 217 -11.55 -8.31 -32.90
C LYS A 217 -10.99 -8.18 -31.48
N LEU A 218 -11.03 -9.25 -30.68
CA LEU A 218 -10.49 -9.27 -29.31
C LEU A 218 -8.98 -9.01 -29.27
N GLN A 219 -8.21 -9.58 -30.20
CA GLN A 219 -6.76 -9.33 -30.29
C GLN A 219 -6.44 -7.88 -30.66
N ARG A 220 -7.28 -7.23 -31.48
CA ARG A 220 -7.09 -5.83 -31.87
C ARG A 220 -7.30 -4.89 -30.68
N TRP A 221 -8.28 -5.18 -29.82
CA TRP A 221 -8.54 -4.46 -28.56
C TRP A 221 -7.45 -4.66 -27.51
N ALA A 222 -6.94 -5.89 -27.35
CA ALA A 222 -5.81 -6.17 -26.46
C ALA A 222 -4.56 -5.36 -26.83
N SER A 223 -4.27 -5.18 -28.12
CA SER A 223 -3.12 -4.35 -28.58
C SER A 223 -3.29 -2.84 -28.37
N VAL A 224 -4.53 -2.37 -28.20
CA VAL A 224 -4.83 -0.96 -27.90
C VAL A 224 -4.66 -0.70 -26.40
N ILE A 225 -5.08 -1.65 -25.56
CA ILE A 225 -4.89 -1.58 -24.09
C ILE A 225 -3.40 -1.59 -23.74
N ASP A 226 -2.61 -2.50 -24.33
CA ASP A 226 -1.14 -2.56 -24.11
C ASP A 226 -0.41 -1.27 -24.55
N ARG A 227 -0.93 -0.58 -25.58
CA ARG A 227 -0.41 0.74 -26.01
C ARG A 227 -0.76 1.86 -25.04
N ILE A 228 -1.95 1.84 -24.46
CA ILE A 228 -2.39 2.84 -23.47
C ILE A 228 -1.59 2.68 -22.17
N GLU A 229 -1.37 1.45 -21.71
CA GLU A 229 -0.56 1.16 -20.51
C GLU A 229 0.91 1.59 -20.69
N LYS A 230 1.51 1.31 -21.85
CA LYS A 230 2.87 1.79 -22.19
C LYS A 230 2.98 3.31 -22.29
N SER A 231 1.93 4.01 -22.72
CA SER A 231 1.92 5.47 -22.78
C SER A 231 1.85 6.12 -21.39
N ASN A 232 1.07 5.53 -20.47
CA ASN A 232 0.92 6.02 -19.10
C ASN A 232 2.13 5.72 -18.22
N GLY A 233 2.89 4.64 -18.51
CA GLY A 233 4.18 4.37 -17.87
C GLY A 233 5.27 5.40 -18.18
N LYS A 234 5.20 6.10 -19.33
CA LYS A 234 6.16 7.16 -19.69
C LYS A 234 5.87 8.51 -19.03
N LEU A 235 4.63 8.77 -18.62
CA LEU A 235 4.23 9.99 -17.91
C LEU A 235 4.62 10.01 -16.42
N LEU A 236 5.08 8.87 -15.88
CA LEU A 236 5.56 8.74 -14.49
C LEU A 236 7.08 8.91 -14.34
N HIS A 237 7.79 9.19 -15.44
CA HIS A 237 9.25 9.40 -15.47
C HIS A 237 9.67 10.79 -16.00
N GLN A 238 8.79 11.79 -15.91
CA GLN A 238 9.15 13.21 -16.05
C GLN A 238 8.93 13.96 -14.74
#